data_AF-A0AAU1NNU1-F1
#
_entry.id   AF-A0AAU1NNU1-F1
#
_cell.length_a   1.000
_cell.length_b   1.000
_cell.length_c   1.000
_cell.angle_alpha   90.00
_cell.angle_beta   90.00
_cell.angle_gamma   90.00
#
_symmetry.space_group_name_H-M   'P 1'
#
loop_
_entity.id
_entity.type
_entity.pdbx_description
1 polymer ?
#
loop_
_entity_poly.entity_id
_entity_poly.type
_entity_poly.pdbx_seq_one_letter_code
_entity_poly.pdbx_strand_id
1 'polypeptide(L)' 'MPVECPRCAFEEISLLATSPVPGVWDVVQCGRCLYTWRTIEPARRTRRDAYPDSFKLTAEDIENAIEVPAVPPLLK' A
#
# COMPACT_ATOMS: atom_id res chain seq x y z
N MET A 1 -1.69 11.25 9.91
CA MET A 1 -1.42 10.37 8.75
C MET A 1 -1.29 8.93 9.25
N PRO A 2 -1.60 7.90 8.44
CA PRO A 2 -1.39 6.51 8.84
C PRO A 2 0.07 6.26 9.21
N VAL A 3 0.31 5.48 10.26
CA VAL A 3 1.66 5.16 10.77
C VAL A 3 2.11 3.75 10.41
N GLU A 4 1.23 2.95 9.81
CA GLU A 4 1.48 1.57 9.44
C GLU A 4 0.65 1.21 8.20
N CYS A 5 1.22 0.42 7.29
CA CYS A 5 0.51 -0.12 6.15
C CYS A 5 -0.49 -1.20 6.61
N PRO A 6 -1.79 -1.07 6.28
CA PRO A 6 -2.77 -2.07 6.68
C PRO A 6 -2.52 -3.44 6.02
N ARG A 7 -1.84 -3.46 4.87
CA ARG A 7 -1.53 -4.67 4.11
C ARG A 7 -0.30 -5.41 4.62
N CYS A 8 0.83 -4.72 4.85
CA CYS A 8 2.11 -5.38 5.15
C CYS A 8 2.79 -4.98 6.46
N ALA A 9 2.11 -4.18 7.31
CA ALA A 9 2.63 -3.73 8.60
C ALA A 9 3.90 -2.83 8.54
N PHE A 10 4.30 -2.37 7.35
CA PHE A 10 5.44 -1.48 7.22
C PHE A 10 5.09 -0.04 7.59
N GLU A 11 5.99 0.65 8.28
CA GLU A 11 5.72 1.94 8.94
C GLU A 11 6.02 3.15 8.06
N GLU A 12 6.80 2.99 6.98
CA GLU A 12 7.09 4.10 6.08
C GLU A 12 5.98 4.29 5.05
N ILE A 13 5.19 5.35 5.26
CA ILE A 13 4.08 5.76 4.40
C ILE A 13 4.36 7.13 3.79
N SER A 14 4.34 7.23 2.46
CA SER A 14 4.53 8.48 1.73
C SER A 14 3.21 9.11 1.30
N LEU A 15 3.17 10.44 1.23
CA LEU A 15 2.09 11.18 0.59
C LEU A 15 2.31 11.17 -0.93
N LEU A 16 1.31 10.76 -1.70
CA LEU A 16 1.34 10.80 -3.16
C LEU A 16 0.61 12.02 -3.73
N ALA A 17 -0.55 12.36 -3.16
CA ALA A 17 -1.37 13.47 -3.64
C ALA A 17 -2.29 13.98 -2.55
N THR A 18 -2.59 15.27 -2.58
CA THR A 18 -3.62 15.91 -1.73
C THR A 18 -4.79 16.33 -2.61
N SER A 19 -6.00 16.22 -2.06
CA SER A 19 -7.21 16.70 -2.72
C SER A 19 -7.08 18.18 -3.12
N PRO A 20 -7.54 18.58 -4.32
CA PRO A 20 -7.62 20.00 -4.69
C PRO A 20 -8.64 20.77 -3.82
N VAL A 21 -9.58 20.06 -3.18
CA VAL A 21 -10.45 20.62 -2.14
C VAL A 21 -9.81 20.34 -0.77
N PRO A 22 -9.41 21.37 -0.01
CA PRO A 22 -8.70 21.18 1.26
C PRO A 22 -9.44 20.30 2.26
N GLY A 23 -8.71 19.39 2.92
CA GLY A 23 -9.21 18.58 4.03
C GLY A 23 -10.11 17.41 3.64
N VAL A 24 -10.32 17.13 2.35
CA VAL A 24 -11.23 16.05 1.91
C VAL A 24 -10.55 14.69 1.87
N TRP A 25 -9.34 14.59 1.32
CA TRP A 25 -8.56 13.35 1.32
C TRP A 25 -7.10 13.63 0.96
N ASP A 26 -6.24 12.70 1.36
CA ASP A 26 -4.89 12.51 0.84
C ASP A 26 -4.78 11.09 0.28
N VAL A 27 -4.02 10.91 -0.79
CA VAL A 27 -3.59 9.59 -1.28
C VAL A 27 -2.22 9.31 -0.68
N VAL A 28 -2.09 8.18 0.01
CA VAL A 28 -0.84 7.74 0.62
C VAL A 28 -0.43 6.38 0.08
N GLN A 29 0.86 6.07 0.15
CA GLN A 29 1.43 4.81 -0.33
C GLN A 29 2.42 4.21 0.68
N CYS A 30 2.37 2.89 0.84
CA CYS A 30 3.38 2.15 1.59
C CYS A 30 4.70 2.04 0.80
N GLY A 31 5.82 2.38 1.44
CA GLY A 31 7.15 2.30 0.82
C GLY A 31 7.65 0.88 0.54
N ARG A 32 7.02 -0.16 1.10
CA ARG A 32 7.40 -1.57 0.88
C ARG A 32 6.50 -2.26 -0.13
N CYS A 33 5.20 -2.37 0.17
CA CYS A 33 4.29 -3.13 -0.69
C CYS A 33 3.61 -2.28 -1.77
N LEU A 34 3.84 -0.96 -1.82
CA LEU A 34 3.22 -0.02 -2.76
C LEU A 34 1.68 0.05 -2.67
N TYR A 35 1.09 -0.51 -1.61
CA TYR A 35 -0.36 -0.36 -1.38
C TYR A 35 -0.68 1.11 -1.27
N THR A 36 -1.67 1.55 -2.03
CA THR A 36 -2.04 2.96 -2.15
C THR A 36 -3.51 3.10 -1.76
N TRP A 37 -3.84 4.08 -0.92
CA TRP A 37 -5.21 4.32 -0.47
C TRP A 37 -5.46 5.78 -0.15
N ARG A 38 -6.73 6.19 -0.13
CA ARG A 38 -7.13 7.52 0.35
C ARG A 38 -7.34 7.50 1.86
N THR A 39 -7.03 8.60 2.54
CA THR A 39 -7.22 8.73 4.00
C THR A 39 -8.67 8.60 4.46
N ILE A 40 -9.63 8.71 3.54
CA ILE A 40 -11.07 8.54 3.77
C ILE A 40 -11.62 7.16 3.39
N GLU A 41 -10.78 6.22 2.95
CA GLU A 41 -11.25 4.86 2.69
C GLU A 41 -11.77 4.20 4.00
N PRO A 42 -12.73 3.26 3.92
CA PRO A 42 -13.25 2.57 5.10
C PRO A 42 -12.15 1.86 5.91
N ALA A 43 -12.40 1.59 7.20
CA ALA A 43 -11.45 0.93 8.09
C ALA A 43 -10.84 -0.36 7.50
N ARG A 44 -11.63 -1.18 6.80
CA ARG A 44 -11.20 -2.40 6.09
C ARG A 44 -10.15 -2.17 4.97
N ARG A 45 -9.83 -0.92 4.65
CA ARG A 45 -8.80 -0.51 3.68
C ARG A 45 -7.70 0.36 4.29
N THR A 46 -7.90 0.90 5.50
CA THR A 46 -6.99 1.90 6.10
C THR A 46 -6.34 1.45 7.40
N ARG A 47 -6.94 0.50 8.14
CA ARG A 47 -6.43 0.03 9.42
C ARG A 47 -6.03 -1.44 9.36
N ARG A 48 -4.86 -1.75 9.94
CA ARG A 48 -4.29 -3.10 9.97
C ARG A 48 -5.20 -4.14 10.64
N ASP A 49 -5.81 -3.77 11.76
CA ASP A 49 -6.69 -4.64 12.55
C ASP A 49 -8.01 -4.97 11.83
N ALA A 50 -8.49 -4.05 11.00
CA ALA A 50 -9.69 -4.24 10.18
C ALA A 50 -9.41 -4.74 8.75
N TYR A 51 -8.14 -4.81 8.33
CA TYR A 51 -7.78 -5.24 6.98
C TYR A 51 -8.01 -6.75 6.83
N PRO A 52 -8.65 -7.22 5.74
CA PRO A 52 -8.95 -8.64 5.61
C PRO A 52 -7.68 -9.49 5.55
N ASP A 53 -7.63 -10.55 6.35
CA ASP A 53 -6.45 -11.39 6.49
C ASP A 53 -6.01 -12.02 5.17
N SER A 54 -6.96 -12.38 4.29
CA SER A 54 -6.68 -12.94 2.97
C SER A 54 -5.89 -12.02 2.03
N PHE A 55 -5.77 -10.73 2.35
CA PHE A 55 -5.02 -9.76 1.57
C PHE A 55 -3.79 -9.22 2.31
N LYS A 56 -3.55 -9.63 3.56
CA LYS A 56 -2.34 -9.25 4.28
C LYS A 56 -1.14 -9.93 3.62
N LEU A 57 -0.03 -9.21 3.58
CA LEU A 57 1.25 -9.70 3.08
C LEU A 57 2.28 -9.62 4.20
N THR A 58 3.17 -10.59 4.24
CA THR A 58 4.42 -10.55 5.00
C THR A 58 5.54 -9.94 4.15
N ALA A 59 6.71 -9.69 4.75
CA ALA A 59 7.89 -9.33 3.97
C ALA A 59 8.32 -10.48 3.04
N GLU A 60 8.24 -11.71 3.55
CA GLU A 60 8.58 -12.94 2.81
C GLU A 60 7.66 -13.15 1.60
N ASP A 61 6.35 -12.88 1.72
CA ASP A 61 5.41 -12.96 0.57
C ASP A 61 5.80 -11.98 -0.54
N ILE A 62 6.35 -10.82 -0.19
CA ILE A 62 6.76 -9.78 -1.15
C ILE A 62 8.08 -10.17 -1.82
N GLU A 63 9.06 -10.65 -1.04
CA GLU A 63 10.36 -11.11 -1.55
C GLU A 63 10.22 -12.31 -2.49
N ASN A 64 9.25 -13.18 -2.21
CA ASN A 64 8.97 -14.38 -3.01
C ASN A 64 7.82 -14.19 -4.01
N ALA A 65 7.37 -12.95 -4.24
CA ALA A 65 6.31 -12.69 -5.19
C ALA A 65 6.75 -13.10 -6.61
N ILE A 66 5.93 -13.90 -7.27
CA ILE A 66 6.21 -14.34 -8.64
C ILE A 66 6.06 -13.19 -9.64
N GLU A 67 6.95 -13.14 -10.62
CA GLU A 67 6.81 -12.22 -11.75
C GLU A 67 5.79 -12.77 -12.75
N VAL A 68 4.62 -12.14 -12.82
CA VAL A 68 3.56 -12.54 -13.75
C VAL A 68 2.97 -11.30 -14.46
N PRO A 69 3.25 -11.13 -15.78
CA PRO A 69 4.15 -11.94 -16.60
C PRO A 69 5.62 -11.77 -16.21
N ALA A 70 6.48 -12.70 -16.62
CA ALA A 70 7.93 -12.57 -16.46
C ALA A 70 8.43 -11.29 -17.14
N VAL A 71 9.36 -10.57 -16.50
CA VAL A 71 9.93 -9.35 -17.08
C VAL A 71 10.80 -9.72 -18.30
N PRO A 72 10.53 -9.15 -19.50
CA PRO A 72 11.37 -9.40 -20.66
C PRO A 72 12.81 -8.92 -20.42
N PRO A 73 13.82 -9.57 -21.02
CA PRO A 73 15.19 -9.10 -20.93
C PRO A 73 15.31 -7.67 -21.50
N LEU A 74 16.17 -6.86 -20.90
CA LEU A 74 16.45 -5.51 -21.39
C LEU A 74 17.00 -5.58 -22.82
N LEU A 75 16.42 -4.77 -23.71
CA LEU A 75 16.97 -4.57 -25.05
C LEU A 75 18.29 -3.80 -24.92
N LYS A 76 19.34 -4.29 -25.58
CA LYS A 76 20.62 -3.59 -25.70
C LYS A 76 20.54 -2.47 -26.71
#